data_AF-A0A976D4J1-F1
#
_entry.id   AF-A0A976D4J1-F1
#
_cell.length_a   1.000
_cell.length_b   1.000
_cell.length_c   1.000
_cell.angle_alpha   90.00
_cell.angle_beta   90.00
_cell.angle_gamma   90.00
#
_symmetry.space_group_name_H-M   'P 1'
#
loop_
_entity.id
_entity.type
_entity.pdbx_description
1 polymer ?
#
loop_
_entity_poly.entity_id
_entity_poly.type
_entity_poly.pdbx_seq_one_letter_code
_entity_poly.pdbx_strand_id
1 'polypeptide(L)' 'MSELKLPRLLAAAKEFNIGQDTLIEFLAKKGFNKDELKPTAKLTEDHYRALQAEFQGDKVAKNKADQV' A
#
# COMPACT_ATOMS: atom_id res chain seq x y z
N MET A 1 7.35 -19.07 -9.24
CA MET A 1 6.38 -18.00 -8.92
C MET A 1 6.78 -17.46 -7.57
N SER A 2 7.36 -16.25 -7.52
CA SER A 2 7.71 -15.64 -6.24
C SER A 2 6.44 -15.53 -5.41
N GLU A 3 6.39 -16.22 -4.27
CA GLU A 3 5.29 -16.08 -3.32
C GLU A 3 5.23 -14.61 -2.90
N LEU A 4 4.28 -13.86 -3.44
CA LEU A 4 3.95 -12.54 -2.93
C LEU A 4 3.50 -12.75 -1.49
N LYS A 5 4.41 -12.50 -0.55
CA LYS A 5 4.14 -12.59 0.88
C LYS A 5 3.28 -11.39 1.25
N LEU A 6 1.98 -11.49 0.98
CA LEU A 6 1.02 -10.41 1.23
C LEU A 6 0.99 -10.09 2.73
N PRO A 7 1.47 -8.90 3.13
CA PRO A 7 1.46 -8.51 4.54
C PRO A 7 0.02 -8.28 5.01
N ARG A 8 -0.16 -8.30 6.34
CA ARG A 8 -1.40 -7.78 6.94
C ARG A 8 -1.43 -6.28 6.77
N LEU A 9 -2.62 -5.69 6.79
CA LEU A 9 -2.82 -4.25 6.62
C LEU A 9 -1.92 -3.43 7.55
N LEU A 10 -1.86 -3.80 8.84
CA LEU A 10 -1.00 -3.10 9.81
C LEU A 10 0.50 -3.27 9.51
N ALA A 11 0.91 -4.42 8.96
CA ALA A 11 2.29 -4.64 8.57
C ALA A 11 2.66 -3.84 7.32
N ALA A 12 1.74 -3.75 6.35
CA ALA A 12 1.90 -2.91 5.16
C ALA A 12 2.00 -1.42 5.53
N ALA A 13 1.12 -0.93 6.41
CA ALA A 13 1.15 0.45 6.89
C ALA A 13 2.54 0.79 7.47
N LYS A 14 3.09 -0.10 8.28
CA LYS A 14 4.46 0.03 8.82
C LYS A 14 5.54 -0.03 7.74
N GLU A 15 5.40 -0.95 6.77
CA GLU A 15 6.35 -1.09 5.66
C GLU A 15 6.44 0.17 4.81
N PHE A 16 5.30 0.78 4.50
CA PHE A 16 5.23 2.03 3.73
C PHE A 16 5.43 3.29 4.59
N ASN A 17 5.66 3.16 5.91
CA ASN A 17 5.76 4.28 6.85
C ASN A 17 4.55 5.23 6.83
N ILE A 18 3.34 4.67 6.73
CA ILE A 18 2.07 5.41 6.75
C ILE A 18 1.16 4.97 7.89
N GLY A 19 0.20 5.82 8.25
CA GLY A 19 -0.84 5.47 9.21
C GLY A 19 -1.78 4.39 8.68
N GLN A 20 -2.32 3.57 9.58
CA GLN A 20 -3.36 2.59 9.23
C GLN A 20 -4.56 3.26 8.56
N ASP A 21 -5.01 4.37 9.14
CA ASP A 21 -6.15 5.14 8.62
C ASP A 21 -5.88 5.64 7.20
N THR A 22 -4.71 6.25 6.98
CA THR A 22 -4.25 6.70 5.66
C THR A 22 -4.21 5.58 4.63
N LEU A 23 -3.75 4.38 5.03
CA LEU A 23 -3.75 3.21 4.17
C LEU A 23 -5.18 2.78 3.81
N ILE A 24 -6.09 2.71 4.80
CA ILE A 24 -7.50 2.36 4.61
C ILE A 24 -8.18 3.38 3.70
N GLU A 25 -7.99 4.68 3.94
CA GLU A 25 -8.54 5.75 3.12
C GLU A 25 -8.02 5.71 1.68
N PHE A 26 -6.72 5.42 1.49
CA PHE A 26 -6.14 5.26 0.17
C PHE A 26 -6.79 4.11 -0.60
N LEU A 27 -6.91 2.94 0.05
CA LEU A 27 -7.55 1.79 -0.56
C LEU A 27 -9.05 2.05 -0.81
N ALA A 28 -9.74 2.71 0.12
CA ALA A 28 -11.14 3.11 -0.07
C ALA A 28 -11.30 4.06 -1.28
N LYS A 29 -10.38 5.01 -1.47
CA LYS A 29 -10.35 5.89 -2.64
C LYS A 29 -10.11 5.14 -3.96
N LYS A 30 -9.40 4.01 -3.94
CA LYS A 30 -9.23 3.12 -5.09
C LYS A 30 -10.48 2.28 -5.40
N GLY A 31 -11.47 2.27 -4.51
CA GLY A 31 -12.71 1.49 -4.65
C GLY A 31 -12.74 0.21 -3.82
N PHE A 32 -11.76 -0.02 -2.94
CA PHE A 32 -11.77 -1.16 -2.03
C PHE A 32 -12.69 -0.93 -0.83
N ASN A 33 -13.28 -1.99 -0.31
CA ASN A 33 -14.27 -1.88 0.75
C ASN A 33 -13.62 -1.74 2.14
N LYS A 34 -13.77 -0.58 2.78
CA LYS A 34 -13.15 -0.27 4.08
C LYS A 34 -13.53 -1.24 5.20
N ASP A 35 -14.72 -1.84 5.13
CA ASP A 35 -15.18 -2.83 6.10
C ASP A 35 -14.33 -4.12 6.11
N GLU A 36 -13.67 -4.43 4.99
CA GLU A 36 -12.75 -5.56 4.84
C GLU A 36 -11.31 -5.19 5.23
N LEU A 37 -11.00 -3.90 5.33
CA LEU A 37 -9.66 -3.36 5.60
C LEU A 37 -9.38 -3.25 7.10
N LYS A 38 -9.33 -4.40 7.78
CA LYS A 38 -9.01 -4.48 9.21
C LYS A 38 -7.49 -4.55 9.45
N PRO A 39 -6.95 -4.08 10.59
CA PRO A 39 -5.52 -4.19 10.92
C PRO A 39 -4.93 -5.60 10.77
N THR A 40 -5.73 -6.60 11.14
CA THR A 40 -5.37 -8.02 11.09
C THR A 40 -5.72 -8.67 9.76
N ALA A 41 -6.45 -7.98 8.88
CA ALA A 41 -6.80 -8.48 7.56
C ALA A 41 -5.54 -8.61 6.72
N LYS A 42 -5.47 -9.70 5.95
CA LYS A 42 -4.40 -9.91 4.99
C LYS A 42 -4.71 -9.05 3.77
N LEU A 43 -3.73 -8.29 3.28
CA LEU A 43 -3.91 -7.59 2.03
C LEU A 43 -4.04 -8.60 0.89
N THR A 44 -4.83 -8.24 -0.11
CA THR A 44 -4.86 -8.95 -1.39
C THR A 44 -3.70 -8.47 -2.25
N GLU A 45 -3.38 -9.22 -3.30
CA GLU A 45 -2.37 -8.79 -4.27
C GLU A 45 -2.71 -7.42 -4.87
N ASP A 46 -3.98 -7.16 -5.14
CA ASP A 46 -4.45 -5.90 -5.69
C ASP A 46 -4.24 -4.72 -4.73
N HIS A 47 -4.59 -4.91 -3.44
CA HIS A 47 -4.30 -3.91 -2.40
C HIS A 47 -2.80 -3.63 -2.31
N TYR A 48 -1.99 -4.67 -2.24
CA TYR A 48 -0.55 -4.53 -2.07
C TYR A 48 0.09 -3.84 -3.28
N ARG A 49 -0.29 -4.24 -4.50
CA ARG A 49 0.17 -3.57 -5.74
C ARG A 49 -0.24 -2.11 -5.80
N ALA A 50 -1.47 -1.76 -5.39
CA ALA A 50 -1.91 -0.37 -5.35
C ALA A 50 -1.08 0.45 -4.36
N LEU A 51 -0.79 -0.10 -3.18
CA LEU A 51 0.07 0.55 -2.19
C LEU A 51 1.51 0.68 -2.68
N GLN A 52 2.05 -0.34 -3.33
CA GLN A 52 3.38 -0.27 -3.92
C GLN A 52 3.43 0.81 -5.02
N ALA A 53 2.44 0.87 -5.89
CA ALA A 53 2.41 1.87 -6.96
C ALA A 53 2.42 3.31 -6.41
N GLU A 54 1.66 3.59 -5.36
CA GLU A 54 1.56 4.93 -4.76
C GLU A 54 2.73 5.23 -3.80
N PHE A 55 2.94 4.36 -2.81
CA PHE A 55 3.87 4.61 -1.70
C PHE A 55 5.29 4.07 -1.94
N GLN A 56 5.48 3.09 -2.83
CA GLN A 56 6.82 2.68 -3.28
C GLN A 56 7.30 3.56 -4.45
N GLY A 57 6.37 4.11 -5.23
CA GLY A 57 6.62 5.03 -6.34
C GLY A 57 7.22 6.36 -5.90
N ASP A 58 6.83 6.90 -4.75
CA ASP A 58 7.38 8.16 -4.20
C ASP A 58 8.92 8.07 -4.00
N LYS A 59 9.41 6.89 -3.64
CA LYS A 59 10.85 6.61 -3.52
C LYS A 59 11.61 6.65 -4.85
N VAL A 60 10.95 6.33 -5.97
CA VAL A 60 11.56 6.30 -7.32
C VAL A 60 11.32 7.61 -8.07
N ALA A 61 10.18 8.27 -7.85
CA ALA A 61 9.85 9.57 -8.43
C ALA A 61 10.80 10.67 -7.93
N LYS A 62 11.32 10.56 -6.71
CA LYS A 62 12.35 11.47 -6.19
C LYS A 62 13.68 11.39 -6.95
N ASN A 63 13.97 10.28 -7.65
CA ASN A 63 15.15 10.13 -8.50
C ASN A 63 14.96 10.61 -9.95
N LYS A 64 13.74 11.00 -10.35
CA LYS A 64 13.45 11.45 -11.71
C LYS A 64 13.13 12.94 -11.83
N ALA A 65 13.04 13.64 -10.69
CA ALA A 65 12.97 15.09 -10.63
C ALA A 65 14.34 15.78 -10.72
N ASP A 66 15.45 15.03 -10.61
CA ASP A 66 16.84 15.50 -10.81
C ASP A 66 17.37 15.14 -12.21
N GLN A 67 16.50 15.15 -13.21
CA GLN A 67 16.88 15.09 -14.63
C GLN A 67 16.00 16.03 -15.44
N VAL A 68 15.99 17.32 -15.06
CA VAL A 68 15.60 18.44 -15.94
C VAL A 68 16.71 19.48 -15.87
#